data_AF-A0A842URJ4-F1
#
_entry.id   AF-A0A842URJ4-F1
#
_cell.length_a   1.000
_cell.length_b   1.000
_cell.length_c   1.000
_cell.angle_alpha   90.00
_cell.angle_beta   90.00
_cell.angle_gamma   90.00
#
_symmetry.space_group_name_H-M   'P 1'
#
loop_
_entity.id
_entity.type
_entity.pdbx_description
1 polymer ?
#
loop_
_entity_poly.entity_id
_entity_poly.type
_entity_poly.pdbx_seq_one_letter_code
_entity_poly.pdbx_strand_id
1 'polypeptide(L)'
;MNYNTKKLTKLNDREFAEDIKNYIKSSHNFYEIKIPELKVLAKRLHEEYKIKDFYKVFNRLWKKCHEGERALAIRTLQLYKKEFNIETWKFLKNKLKDMKSCDQIDFVSERIVGEILLNEKELEKELEKISRSDNFWLKRIAIVSTIPMIKTGDFRIAIRLLERHINSEKNQIQEATGRIINEIGKKNKNLAKKIILKHVHMPNTTFEFATENLKELRKLRKIKKLKNNKSFWKW
;
A
#
# COMPACT_ATOMS: atom_id res chain seq x y z
N MET A 1 27.20 -10.27 -20.57
CA MET A 1 27.95 -10.60 -19.35
C MET A 1 27.42 -11.91 -18.80
N ASN A 2 28.26 -12.95 -18.81
CA ASN A 2 27.95 -14.28 -18.28
C ASN A 2 27.84 -14.18 -16.76
N TYR A 3 26.63 -14.25 -16.22
CA TYR A 3 26.42 -14.37 -14.78
C TYR A 3 26.71 -15.82 -14.38
N ASN A 4 27.92 -16.02 -13.88
CA ASN A 4 28.40 -17.29 -13.35
C ASN A 4 27.45 -17.77 -12.23
N THR A 5 26.61 -18.74 -12.56
CA THR A 5 25.63 -19.40 -11.68
C THR A 5 26.32 -20.42 -10.77
N LYS A 6 27.29 -19.97 -9.96
CA LYS A 6 27.77 -20.81 -8.86
C LYS A 6 26.66 -20.93 -7.82
N LYS A 7 26.29 -22.18 -7.52
CA LYS A 7 25.46 -22.58 -6.38
C LYS A 7 25.95 -21.84 -5.13
N LEU A 8 25.21 -20.83 -4.71
CA LEU A 8 25.37 -20.22 -3.39
C LEU A 8 24.85 -21.25 -2.38
N THR A 9 25.76 -22.12 -1.94
CA THR A 9 25.53 -22.97 -0.78
C THR A 9 25.26 -22.04 0.41
N LYS A 10 24.17 -22.29 1.15
CA LYS A 10 23.71 -21.57 2.38
C LYS A 10 24.58 -20.36 2.69
N LEU A 11 24.24 -19.21 2.09
CA LEU A 11 25.01 -17.98 2.25
C LEU A 11 25.33 -17.78 3.73
N ASN A 12 26.62 -17.78 4.08
CA ASN A 12 27.01 -17.38 5.41
C ASN A 12 26.58 -15.91 5.61
N ASP A 13 26.24 -15.50 6.84
CA ASP A 13 25.65 -14.18 7.11
C ASP A 13 26.53 -12.99 6.64
N ARG A 14 27.82 -13.23 6.32
CA ARG A 14 28.78 -12.25 5.80
C ARG A 14 28.71 -12.10 4.28
N GLU A 15 28.76 -13.20 3.52
CA GLU A 15 28.65 -13.21 2.05
C GLU A 15 27.31 -12.63 1.59
N PHE A 16 26.21 -12.96 2.27
CA PHE A 16 24.90 -12.36 2.00
C PHE A 16 24.87 -10.85 2.25
N ALA A 17 25.57 -10.38 3.28
CA ALA A 17 25.63 -8.96 3.62
C ALA A 17 26.51 -8.18 2.64
N GLU A 18 27.61 -8.76 2.18
CA GLU A 18 28.49 -8.18 1.17
C GLU A 18 27.83 -8.13 -0.20
N ASP A 19 27.13 -9.19 -0.61
CA ASP A 19 26.34 -9.19 -1.85
C ASP A 19 25.22 -8.14 -1.80
N ILE A 20 24.50 -8.00 -0.69
CA ILE A 20 23.48 -6.94 -0.60
C ILE A 20 24.11 -5.54 -0.64
N LYS A 21 25.22 -5.32 0.08
CA LYS A 21 25.91 -4.02 0.12
C LYS A 21 26.54 -3.62 -1.21
N ASN A 22 27.12 -4.57 -1.94
CA ASN A 22 27.77 -4.31 -3.22
C ASN A 22 26.75 -4.03 -4.34
N TYR A 23 25.55 -4.60 -4.25
CA TYR A 23 24.55 -4.52 -5.31
C TYR A 23 23.54 -3.36 -5.15
N ILE A 24 23.34 -2.84 -3.93
CA ILE A 24 22.39 -1.75 -3.67
C ILE A 24 23.10 -0.40 -3.77
N LYS A 25 23.41 0.01 -5.00
CA LYS A 25 23.80 1.40 -5.29
C LYS A 25 22.59 2.18 -5.80
N SER A 26 22.28 3.27 -5.11
CA SER A 26 21.23 4.29 -5.36
C SER A 26 19.86 4.08 -4.70
N SER A 27 19.53 5.04 -3.82
CA SER A 27 18.17 5.48 -3.49
C SER A 27 17.57 6.08 -4.77
N HIS A 28 16.40 5.69 -5.22
CA HIS A 28 15.19 6.44 -4.84
C HIS A 28 13.86 5.74 -5.19
N ASN A 29 13.83 4.44 -5.51
CA ASN A 29 12.53 3.81 -5.79
C ASN A 29 12.51 2.26 -5.75
N PHE A 30 12.85 1.66 -4.60
CA PHE A 30 13.00 0.21 -4.45
C PHE A 30 11.73 -0.63 -4.70
N TYR A 31 10.55 -0.03 -4.51
CA TYR A 31 9.27 -0.76 -4.49
C TYR A 31 8.51 -0.66 -5.82
N GLU A 32 8.71 0.42 -6.59
CA GLU A 32 8.10 0.63 -7.91
C GLU A 32 9.05 0.30 -9.08
N ILE A 33 10.35 0.57 -8.95
CA ILE A 33 11.30 0.36 -10.06
C ILE A 33 11.74 -1.10 -10.13
N LYS A 34 11.75 -1.60 -11.36
CA LYS A 34 12.34 -2.88 -11.75
C LYS A 34 13.85 -2.79 -11.49
N ILE A 35 14.30 -3.08 -10.28
CA ILE A 35 15.68 -3.51 -10.04
C ILE A 35 15.67 -5.01 -10.37
N PRO A 36 16.10 -5.45 -11.58
CA PRO A 36 16.04 -6.86 -11.94
C PRO A 36 16.77 -7.73 -10.91
N GLU A 37 17.82 -7.20 -10.30
CA GLU A 37 18.64 -7.83 -9.28
C GLU A 37 17.82 -8.14 -8.01
N LEU A 38 17.03 -7.18 -7.51
CA LEU A 38 16.17 -7.38 -6.33
C LEU A 38 15.12 -8.46 -6.59
N LYS A 39 14.58 -8.52 -7.81
CA LYS A 39 13.61 -9.56 -8.20
C LYS A 39 14.26 -10.94 -8.27
N VAL A 40 15.48 -11.04 -8.81
CA VAL A 40 16.24 -12.29 -8.88
C VAL A 40 16.56 -12.79 -7.46
N LEU A 41 17.07 -11.92 -6.59
CA LEU A 41 17.36 -12.27 -5.19
C LEU A 41 16.09 -12.67 -4.43
N ALA A 42 15.00 -11.93 -4.61
CA ALA A 42 13.73 -12.26 -3.96
C ALA A 42 13.20 -13.64 -4.41
N LYS A 43 13.31 -13.95 -5.70
CA LYS A 43 12.90 -15.25 -6.24
C LYS A 43 13.75 -16.39 -5.67
N ARG A 44 15.07 -16.21 -5.60
CA ARG A 44 15.98 -17.20 -5.00
C ARG A 44 15.64 -17.48 -3.54
N LEU A 45 15.46 -16.43 -2.73
CA LEU A 45 15.05 -16.59 -1.32
C LEU A 45 13.68 -17.29 -1.21
N HIS A 46 12.74 -16.97 -2.10
CA HIS A 46 11.45 -17.65 -2.13
C HIS A 46 11.56 -19.15 -2.51
N GLU A 47 12.46 -19.51 -3.43
CA GLU A 47 12.72 -20.90 -3.82
C GLU A 47 13.47 -21.69 -2.73
N GLU A 48 14.30 -21.01 -1.92
CA GLU A 48 15.12 -21.62 -0.89
C GLU A 48 14.37 -21.88 0.42
N TYR A 49 13.44 -20.98 0.79
CA TYR A 49 12.77 -21.02 2.10
C TYR A 49 11.28 -21.31 1.98
N LYS A 50 10.73 -22.10 2.90
CA LYS A 50 9.28 -22.10 3.19
C LYS A 50 8.92 -20.83 3.94
N ILE A 51 7.67 -20.36 3.83
CA ILE A 51 7.24 -19.08 4.43
C ILE A 51 7.59 -18.94 5.92
N LYS A 52 7.40 -20.01 6.71
CA LYS A 52 7.70 -20.00 8.16
C LYS A 52 9.20 -19.83 8.46
N ASP A 53 10.06 -20.43 7.65
CA ASP A 53 11.51 -20.25 7.78
C ASP A 53 11.96 -18.90 7.24
N PHE A 54 11.31 -18.43 6.16
CA PHE A 54 11.56 -17.11 5.60
C PHE A 54 11.28 -15.99 6.61
N TYR A 55 10.34 -16.14 7.55
CA TYR A 55 10.15 -15.15 8.62
C TYR A 55 11.41 -14.87 9.45
N LYS A 56 12.28 -15.87 9.65
CA LYS A 56 13.57 -15.69 10.33
C LYS A 56 14.51 -14.83 9.48
N VAL A 57 14.58 -15.11 8.18
CA VAL A 57 15.38 -14.34 7.21
C VAL A 57 14.85 -12.90 7.09
N PHE A 58 13.53 -12.74 6.97
CA PHE A 58 12.87 -11.45 6.96
C PHE A 58 13.25 -10.62 8.19
N ASN A 59 13.19 -11.19 9.40
CA ASN A 59 13.54 -10.45 10.61
C ASN A 59 15.01 -9.99 10.63
N ARG A 60 15.95 -10.80 10.09
CA ARG A 60 17.35 -10.42 9.95
C ARG A 60 17.51 -9.23 9.00
N LEU A 61 16.86 -9.28 7.84
CA LEU A 61 16.84 -8.19 6.86
C LEU A 61 16.18 -6.93 7.43
N TRP A 62 15.09 -7.08 8.18
CA TRP A 62 14.34 -5.96 8.77
C TRP A 62 15.16 -5.17 9.81
N LYS A 63 15.94 -5.90 10.64
CA LYS A 63 16.76 -5.33 11.73
C LYS A 63 17.94 -4.49 11.24
N LYS A 64 18.48 -4.77 10.04
CA LYS A 64 19.65 -4.05 9.51
C LYS A 64 19.35 -2.58 9.15
N CYS A 65 18.08 -2.14 9.18
CA CYS A 65 17.63 -0.76 8.97
C CYS A 65 18.02 -0.09 7.64
N HIS A 66 18.68 -0.81 6.73
CA HIS A 66 18.92 -0.35 5.36
C HIS A 66 17.67 -0.56 4.49
N GLU A 67 17.33 0.45 3.68
CA GLU A 67 16.11 0.45 2.87
C GLU A 67 16.08 -0.70 1.85
N GLY A 68 17.24 -1.04 1.31
CA GLY A 68 17.43 -2.13 0.36
C GLY A 68 17.09 -3.51 0.93
N GLU A 69 17.58 -3.83 2.12
CA GLU A 69 17.29 -5.07 2.84
C GLU A 69 15.80 -5.21 3.16
N ARG A 70 15.17 -4.11 3.59
CA ARG A 70 13.72 -4.09 3.85
C ARG A 70 12.93 -4.29 2.57
N ALA A 71 13.38 -3.69 1.46
CA ALA A 71 12.77 -3.90 0.16
C ALA A 71 12.89 -5.35 -0.30
N LEU A 72 14.06 -5.97 -0.15
CA LEU A 72 14.26 -7.40 -0.44
C LEU A 72 13.32 -8.26 0.42
N ALA A 73 13.26 -8.01 1.73
CA ALA A 73 12.40 -8.76 2.65
C ALA A 73 10.92 -8.69 2.26
N ILE A 74 10.42 -7.48 1.97
CA ILE A 74 9.03 -7.24 1.54
C ILE A 74 8.77 -7.88 0.17
N ARG A 75 9.70 -7.73 -0.78
CA ARG A 75 9.57 -8.25 -2.13
C ARG A 75 9.53 -9.78 -2.15
N THR A 76 10.36 -10.43 -1.33
CA THR A 76 10.33 -11.87 -1.16
C THR A 76 9.04 -12.32 -0.47
N LEU A 77 8.62 -11.65 0.61
CA LEU A 77 7.37 -11.99 1.32
C LEU A 77 6.17 -11.95 0.36
N GLN A 78 6.11 -10.97 -0.54
CA GLN A 78 5.07 -10.81 -1.55
C GLN A 78 4.95 -12.01 -2.52
N LEU A 79 6.00 -12.81 -2.69
CA LEU A 79 5.96 -14.00 -3.55
C LEU A 79 5.15 -15.15 -2.91
N TYR A 80 5.08 -15.20 -1.58
CA TYR A 80 4.29 -16.18 -0.82
C TYR A 80 2.79 -15.86 -0.77
N LYS A 81 2.26 -15.01 -1.67
CA LYS A 81 0.87 -14.53 -1.60
C LYS A 81 -0.19 -15.63 -1.53
N LYS A 82 0.08 -16.81 -2.09
CA LYS A 82 -0.83 -17.96 -2.04
C LYS A 82 -0.87 -18.66 -0.68
N GLU A 83 0.10 -18.39 0.19
CA GLU A 83 0.25 -18.96 1.54
C GLU A 83 -0.18 -17.97 2.64
N PHE A 84 -0.63 -16.77 2.26
CA PHE A 84 -1.03 -15.73 3.21
C PHE A 84 -2.26 -16.13 4.01
N ASN A 85 -2.12 -16.01 5.32
CA ASN A 85 -3.10 -16.41 6.33
C ASN A 85 -2.95 -15.54 7.60
N ILE A 86 -3.73 -15.88 8.63
CA ILE A 86 -3.67 -15.21 9.95
C ILE A 86 -2.28 -15.23 10.62
N GLU A 87 -1.44 -16.26 10.39
CA GLU A 87 -0.07 -16.30 10.92
C GLU A 87 0.80 -15.23 10.25
N THR A 88 0.65 -15.05 8.94
CA THR A 88 1.36 -14.01 8.18
C THR A 88 0.97 -12.62 8.69
N TRP A 89 -0.31 -12.40 8.99
CA TRP A 89 -0.77 -11.17 9.63
C TRP A 89 -0.11 -10.93 10.98
N LYS A 90 -0.14 -11.93 11.88
CA LYS A 90 0.48 -11.84 13.21
C LYS A 90 1.97 -11.53 13.12
N PHE A 91 2.67 -12.11 12.14
CA PHE A 91 4.08 -11.85 11.86
C PHE A 91 4.34 -10.40 11.39
N LEU A 92 3.49 -9.89 10.49
CA LEU A 92 3.69 -8.61 9.82
C LEU A 92 3.21 -7.41 10.62
N LYS A 93 2.08 -7.51 11.34
CA LYS A 93 1.38 -6.36 11.94
C LYS A 93 2.27 -5.46 12.81
N ASN A 94 3.20 -6.05 13.56
CA ASN A 94 4.09 -5.31 14.46
C ASN A 94 5.18 -4.53 13.73
N LYS A 95 5.45 -4.84 12.45
CA LYS A 95 6.46 -4.18 11.61
C LYS A 95 5.89 -2.99 10.84
N LEU A 96 4.56 -2.91 10.70
CA LEU A 96 3.88 -1.82 10.00
C LEU A 96 4.20 -0.45 10.60
N LYS A 97 4.40 -0.39 11.92
CA LYS A 97 4.75 0.84 12.64
C LYS A 97 6.15 1.39 12.30
N ASP A 98 7.04 0.55 11.77
CA ASP A 98 8.41 0.92 11.44
C ASP A 98 8.51 1.55 10.04
N MET A 99 7.44 1.46 9.24
CA MET A 99 7.38 1.93 7.86
C MET A 99 7.10 3.44 7.84
N LYS A 100 7.88 4.18 7.04
CA LYS A 100 7.81 5.66 6.96
C LYS A 100 7.87 6.20 5.52
N SER A 101 7.88 5.31 4.52
CA SER A 101 7.93 5.67 3.10
C SER A 101 6.60 5.34 2.44
N CYS A 102 6.10 6.26 1.61
CA CYS A 102 4.89 6.09 0.83
C CYS A 102 4.97 4.85 -0.07
N ASP A 103 6.09 4.65 -0.78
CA ASP A 103 6.26 3.54 -1.72
C ASP A 103 6.27 2.18 -1.01
N GLN A 104 6.99 2.11 0.11
CA GLN A 104 7.01 0.91 0.95
C GLN A 104 5.62 0.59 1.46
N ILE A 105 4.94 1.60 2.00
CA ILE A 105 3.60 1.47 2.58
C ILE A 105 2.61 1.03 1.52
N ASP A 106 2.57 1.69 0.37
CA ASP A 106 1.62 1.38 -0.69
C ASP A 106 1.85 -0.03 -1.24
N PHE A 107 3.11 -0.41 -1.43
CA PHE A 107 3.47 -1.76 -1.86
C PHE A 107 3.02 -2.82 -0.85
N VAL A 108 3.37 -2.66 0.44
CA VAL A 108 2.99 -3.61 1.49
C VAL A 108 1.47 -3.66 1.64
N SER A 109 0.82 -2.50 1.61
CA SER A 109 -0.62 -2.38 1.81
C SER A 109 -1.40 -3.08 0.72
N GLU A 110 -1.07 -2.82 -0.55
CA GLU A 110 -1.77 -3.41 -1.69
C GLU A 110 -1.38 -4.87 -1.92
N ARG A 111 -0.08 -5.21 -1.85
CA ARG A 111 0.43 -6.51 -2.31
C ARG A 111 0.57 -7.56 -1.22
N ILE A 112 0.46 -7.18 0.04
CA ILE A 112 0.60 -8.10 1.18
C ILE A 112 -0.61 -8.01 2.09
N VAL A 113 -0.84 -6.86 2.74
CA VAL A 113 -1.94 -6.72 3.71
C VAL A 113 -3.30 -6.89 3.04
N GLY A 114 -3.52 -6.27 1.89
CA GLY A 114 -4.77 -6.41 1.13
C GLY A 114 -5.00 -7.83 0.60
N GLU A 115 -3.94 -8.55 0.21
CA GLU A 115 -4.03 -9.96 -0.21
C GLU A 115 -4.35 -10.88 0.99
N ILE A 116 -3.77 -10.61 2.18
CA ILE A 116 -4.15 -11.31 3.42
C ILE A 116 -5.65 -11.09 3.71
N LEU A 117 -6.14 -9.86 3.59
CA LEU A 117 -7.55 -9.51 3.85
C LEU A 117 -8.54 -10.20 2.91
N LEU A 118 -8.14 -10.52 1.67
CA LEU A 118 -8.98 -11.28 0.75
C LEU A 118 -9.27 -12.70 1.27
N ASN A 119 -8.30 -13.31 1.94
CA ASN A 119 -8.41 -14.66 2.49
C ASN A 119 -9.01 -14.65 3.92
N GLU A 120 -8.78 -13.58 4.68
CA GLU A 120 -9.04 -13.52 6.12
C GLU A 120 -9.96 -12.33 6.46
N LYS A 121 -11.24 -12.39 6.06
CA LYS A 121 -12.21 -11.28 6.23
C LYS A 121 -12.39 -10.81 7.67
N GLU A 122 -12.13 -11.69 8.64
CA GLU A 122 -12.19 -11.33 10.07
C GLU A 122 -11.19 -10.21 10.45
N LEU A 123 -10.12 -10.07 9.66
CA LEU A 123 -9.11 -9.02 9.85
C LEU A 123 -9.58 -7.61 9.42
N GLU A 124 -10.76 -7.47 8.79
CA GLU A 124 -11.34 -6.15 8.51
C GLU A 124 -11.48 -5.31 9.79
N LYS A 125 -11.84 -5.92 10.92
CA LYS A 125 -11.95 -5.22 12.22
C LYS A 125 -10.60 -4.69 12.70
N GLU A 126 -9.54 -5.47 12.53
CA GLU A 126 -8.17 -5.04 12.86
C GLU A 126 -7.72 -3.89 11.95
N LEU A 127 -8.07 -3.94 10.66
CA LEU A 127 -7.76 -2.86 9.72
C LEU A 127 -8.44 -1.55 10.12
N GLU A 128 -9.71 -1.61 10.55
CA GLU A 128 -10.38 -0.42 11.08
C GLU A 128 -9.76 0.07 12.39
N LYS A 129 -9.28 -0.82 13.26
CA LYS A 129 -8.59 -0.41 14.48
C LYS A 129 -7.32 0.37 14.13
N ILE A 130 -6.55 -0.12 13.15
CA ILE A 130 -5.35 0.53 12.63
C ILE A 130 -5.69 1.89 12.01
N SER A 131 -6.81 2.02 11.29
CA SER A 131 -7.23 3.30 10.69
C SER A 131 -7.56 4.39 11.73
N ARG A 132 -7.78 4.02 12.99
CA ARG A 132 -8.01 4.95 14.10
C ARG A 132 -6.73 5.35 14.85
N SER A 133 -5.56 4.79 14.52
CA SER A 133 -4.28 5.17 15.14
C SER A 133 -3.92 6.62 14.85
N ASP A 134 -3.25 7.32 15.76
CA ASP A 134 -2.73 8.68 15.51
C ASP A 134 -1.65 8.73 14.43
N ASN A 135 -0.96 7.62 14.18
CA ASN A 135 0.05 7.52 13.14
C ASN A 135 -0.59 7.52 11.75
N PHE A 136 -0.38 8.59 10.98
CA PHE A 136 -0.93 8.71 9.63
C PHE A 136 -0.40 7.64 8.66
N TRP A 137 0.78 7.06 8.88
CA TRP A 137 1.24 5.94 8.08
C TRP A 137 0.40 4.68 8.32
N LEU A 138 0.02 4.41 9.56
CA LEU A 138 -0.90 3.32 9.88
C LEU A 138 -2.29 3.57 9.28
N LYS A 139 -2.79 4.82 9.33
CA LYS A 139 -4.04 5.20 8.63
C LYS A 139 -3.94 4.95 7.12
N ARG A 140 -2.83 5.36 6.49
CA ARG A 140 -2.58 5.14 5.06
C ARG A 140 -2.56 3.65 4.72
N ILE A 141 -1.87 2.83 5.53
CA ILE A 141 -1.87 1.38 5.38
C ILE A 141 -3.29 0.85 5.36
N ALA A 142 -4.10 1.20 6.37
CA ALA A 142 -5.49 0.74 6.44
C ALA A 142 -6.30 1.11 5.19
N ILE A 143 -6.17 2.35 4.71
CA ILE A 143 -6.89 2.84 3.53
C ILE A 143 -6.43 2.10 2.25
N VAL A 144 -5.13 2.04 2.00
CA VAL A 144 -4.56 1.49 0.75
C VAL A 144 -4.70 -0.03 0.69
N SER A 145 -4.72 -0.72 1.83
CA SER A 145 -5.00 -2.16 1.90
C SER A 145 -6.37 -2.56 1.41
N THR A 146 -7.27 -1.61 1.16
CA THR A 146 -8.59 -1.92 0.57
C THR A 146 -8.57 -2.15 -0.94
N ILE A 147 -7.46 -1.82 -1.63
CA ILE A 147 -7.35 -1.93 -3.09
C ILE A 147 -7.66 -3.35 -3.62
N PRO A 148 -7.12 -4.45 -3.05
CA PRO A 148 -7.43 -5.78 -3.58
C PRO A 148 -8.93 -6.13 -3.52
N MET A 149 -9.63 -5.73 -2.46
CA MET A 149 -11.09 -5.91 -2.34
C MET A 149 -11.86 -5.06 -3.36
N ILE A 150 -11.42 -3.82 -3.60
CA ILE A 150 -12.02 -2.95 -4.64
C ILE A 150 -11.91 -3.62 -6.02
N LYS A 151 -10.77 -4.27 -6.32
CA LYS A 151 -10.56 -4.97 -7.60
C LYS A 151 -11.52 -6.16 -7.78
N THR A 152 -11.84 -6.87 -6.70
CA THR A 152 -12.86 -7.96 -6.71
C THR A 152 -14.30 -7.43 -6.72
N GLY A 153 -14.50 -6.14 -6.47
CA GLY A 153 -15.82 -5.49 -6.47
C GLY A 153 -16.43 -5.32 -5.07
N ASP A 154 -15.71 -5.67 -4.01
CA ASP A 154 -16.12 -5.36 -2.64
C ASP A 154 -15.62 -3.97 -2.22
N PHE A 155 -16.55 -3.03 -2.13
CA PHE A 155 -16.26 -1.64 -1.77
C PHE A 155 -16.56 -1.31 -0.30
N ARG A 156 -17.07 -2.25 0.49
CA ARG A 156 -17.71 -1.95 1.79
C ARG A 156 -16.73 -1.33 2.79
N ILE A 157 -15.57 -1.95 2.97
CA ILE A 157 -14.54 -1.45 3.88
C ILE A 157 -13.88 -0.19 3.33
N ALA A 158 -13.66 -0.11 2.01
CA ALA A 158 -13.11 1.08 1.36
C ALA A 158 -13.98 2.31 1.58
N ILE A 159 -15.30 2.20 1.39
CA ILE A 159 -16.25 3.29 1.62
C ILE A 159 -16.25 3.71 3.10
N ARG A 160 -16.27 2.76 4.02
CA ARG A 160 -16.26 3.04 5.47
C ARG A 160 -15.01 3.82 5.90
N LEU A 161 -13.84 3.42 5.38
CA LEU A 161 -12.58 4.13 5.65
C LEU A 161 -12.53 5.49 4.95
N LEU A 162 -13.06 5.60 3.72
CA LEU A 162 -13.20 6.88 3.03
C LEU A 162 -14.02 7.87 3.85
N GLU A 163 -15.22 7.48 4.30
CA GLU A 163 -16.11 8.39 5.06
C GLU A 163 -15.43 8.93 6.33
N ARG A 164 -14.57 8.13 6.96
CA ARG A 164 -13.79 8.55 8.13
C ARG A 164 -12.65 9.53 7.79
N HIS A 165 -12.00 9.37 6.64
CA HIS A 165 -10.72 10.01 6.36
C HIS A 165 -10.73 11.04 5.22
N ILE A 166 -11.84 11.17 4.50
CA ILE A 166 -11.95 12.00 3.28
C ILE A 166 -11.69 13.49 3.51
N ASN A 167 -11.87 13.98 4.74
CA ASN A 167 -11.61 15.38 5.13
C ASN A 167 -10.32 15.53 5.96
N SER A 168 -9.41 14.56 5.90
CA SER A 168 -8.13 14.62 6.62
C SER A 168 -7.30 15.84 6.20
N GLU A 169 -6.65 16.50 7.16
CA GLU A 169 -5.71 17.60 6.90
C GLU A 169 -4.32 17.12 6.45
N LYS A 170 -4.00 15.83 6.65
CA LYS A 170 -2.72 15.24 6.25
C LYS A 170 -2.72 14.89 4.76
N ASN A 171 -1.81 15.50 3.99
CA ASN A 171 -1.65 15.26 2.54
C ASN A 171 -1.52 13.78 2.19
N GLN A 172 -0.74 13.00 2.95
CA GLN A 172 -0.55 11.57 2.70
C GLN A 172 -1.85 10.77 2.83
N ILE A 173 -2.82 11.24 3.62
CA ILE A 173 -4.14 10.62 3.72
C ILE A 173 -5.07 11.13 2.62
N GLN A 174 -4.94 12.41 2.24
CA GLN A 174 -5.70 12.99 1.13
C GLN A 174 -5.39 12.27 -0.19
N GLU A 175 -4.11 12.03 -0.48
CA GLU A 175 -3.68 11.24 -1.64
C GLU A 175 -4.23 9.82 -1.59
N ALA A 176 -4.12 9.14 -0.44
CA ALA A 176 -4.60 7.78 -0.28
C ALA A 176 -6.12 7.68 -0.49
N THR A 177 -6.89 8.56 0.12
CA THR A 177 -8.36 8.60 -0.07
C THR A 177 -8.74 8.95 -1.50
N GLY A 178 -8.05 9.89 -2.14
CA GLY A 178 -8.25 10.21 -3.55
C GLY A 178 -7.94 9.01 -4.46
N ARG A 179 -6.82 8.32 -4.22
CA ARG A 179 -6.44 7.08 -4.90
C ARG A 179 -7.51 6.00 -4.75
N ILE A 180 -8.05 5.80 -3.54
CA ILE A 180 -9.12 4.81 -3.32
C ILE A 180 -10.40 5.15 -4.10
N ILE A 181 -10.81 6.42 -4.14
CA ILE A 181 -11.96 6.83 -4.97
C ILE A 181 -11.69 6.57 -6.46
N ASN A 182 -10.46 6.84 -6.92
CA ASN A 182 -10.03 6.58 -8.29
C ASN A 182 -10.05 5.07 -8.61
N GLU A 183 -9.55 4.21 -7.71
CA GLU A 183 -9.61 2.74 -7.84
C GLU A 183 -11.06 2.23 -7.88
N ILE A 184 -11.96 2.77 -7.04
CA ILE A 184 -13.40 2.48 -7.12
C ILE A 184 -13.92 2.89 -8.51
N GLY A 185 -13.52 4.05 -9.04
CA GLY A 185 -13.94 4.56 -10.35
C GLY A 185 -13.52 3.67 -11.52
N LYS A 186 -12.36 3.00 -11.43
CA LYS A 186 -11.91 2.02 -12.42
C LYS A 186 -12.84 0.80 -12.49
N LYS A 187 -13.46 0.41 -11.37
CA LYS A 187 -14.38 -0.74 -11.29
C LYS A 187 -15.85 -0.34 -11.43
N ASN A 188 -16.26 0.77 -10.84
CA ASN A 188 -17.63 1.27 -10.79
C ASN A 188 -17.65 2.82 -10.85
N LYS A 189 -17.68 3.35 -12.09
CA LYS A 189 -17.70 4.80 -12.36
C LYS A 189 -18.87 5.51 -11.68
N ASN A 190 -20.06 4.90 -11.64
CA ASN A 190 -21.26 5.51 -11.06
C ASN A 190 -21.13 5.68 -9.54
N LEU A 191 -20.58 4.68 -8.85
CA LEU A 191 -20.32 4.75 -7.42
C LEU A 191 -19.29 5.84 -7.09
N ALA A 192 -18.17 5.89 -7.83
CA ALA A 192 -17.17 6.94 -7.64
C ALA A 192 -17.75 8.35 -7.87
N LYS A 193 -18.57 8.54 -8.93
CA LYS A 193 -19.30 9.79 -9.17
C LYS A 193 -20.17 10.18 -7.98
N LYS A 194 -20.95 9.24 -7.43
CA LYS A 194 -21.78 9.48 -6.24
C LYS A 194 -20.93 9.92 -5.04
N ILE A 195 -19.83 9.23 -4.75
CA ILE A 195 -18.92 9.58 -3.65
C ILE A 195 -18.34 10.99 -3.84
N ILE A 196 -17.82 11.30 -5.02
CA ILE A 196 -17.22 12.61 -5.34
C ILE A 196 -18.26 13.73 -5.19
N LEU A 197 -19.48 13.51 -5.65
CA LEU A 197 -20.56 14.50 -5.57
C LEU A 197 -21.11 14.68 -4.15
N LYS A 198 -21.11 13.62 -3.33
CA LYS A 198 -21.44 13.66 -1.90
C LYS A 198 -20.39 14.47 -1.13
N HIS A 199 -19.11 14.30 -1.47
CA HIS A 199 -17.99 14.94 -0.79
C HIS A 199 -17.35 16.05 -1.64
N VAL A 200 -18.16 16.90 -2.29
CA VAL A 200 -17.65 17.95 -3.21
C VAL A 200 -16.71 18.96 -2.54
N HIS A 201 -16.80 19.08 -1.21
CA HIS A 201 -15.97 19.96 -0.38
C HIS A 201 -14.72 19.27 0.20
N MET A 202 -14.44 18.01 -0.16
CA MET A 202 -13.18 17.33 0.20
C MET A 202 -11.95 18.19 -0.15
N PRO A 203 -10.80 17.96 0.48
CA PRO A 203 -9.54 18.65 0.16
C PRO A 203 -9.19 18.60 -1.33
N ASN A 204 -8.47 19.61 -1.82
CA ASN A 204 -8.13 19.71 -3.24
C ASN A 204 -7.28 18.51 -3.70
N THR A 205 -6.29 18.11 -2.91
CA THR A 205 -5.46 16.94 -3.19
C THR A 205 -6.33 15.68 -3.34
N THR A 206 -7.23 15.39 -2.38
CA THR A 206 -8.15 14.24 -2.49
C THR A 206 -8.96 14.29 -3.77
N PHE A 207 -9.51 15.46 -4.13
CA PHE A 207 -10.31 15.61 -5.32
C PHE A 207 -9.51 15.43 -6.62
N GLU A 208 -8.28 15.94 -6.67
CA GLU A 208 -7.43 15.83 -7.85
C GLU A 208 -7.12 14.38 -8.18
N PHE A 209 -6.69 13.60 -7.18
CA PHE A 209 -6.46 12.16 -7.29
C PHE A 209 -7.76 11.40 -7.61
N ALA A 210 -8.87 11.72 -6.92
CA ALA A 210 -10.17 11.07 -7.14
C ALA A 210 -10.71 11.26 -8.57
N THR A 211 -10.32 12.33 -9.25
CA THR A 211 -10.82 12.70 -10.58
C THR A 211 -9.84 12.45 -11.72
N GLU A 212 -8.72 11.78 -11.47
CA GLU A 212 -7.75 11.45 -12.53
C GLU A 212 -8.40 10.75 -13.73
N ASN A 213 -9.27 9.77 -13.46
CA ASN A 213 -10.04 9.03 -14.48
C ASN A 213 -11.46 9.56 -14.71
N LEU A 214 -11.84 10.67 -14.05
CA LEU A 214 -13.17 11.29 -14.12
C LEU A 214 -13.05 12.82 -14.24
N LYS A 215 -12.20 13.27 -15.18
CA LYS A 215 -11.83 14.69 -15.34
C LYS A 215 -13.04 15.58 -15.63
N GLU A 216 -14.11 15.04 -16.20
CA GLU A 216 -15.35 15.77 -16.46
C GLU A 216 -15.96 16.35 -15.17
N LEU A 217 -15.75 15.71 -14.02
CA LEU A 217 -16.27 16.15 -12.73
C LEU A 217 -15.56 17.41 -12.19
N ARG A 218 -14.38 17.75 -12.71
CA ARG A 218 -13.61 18.94 -12.29
C ARG A 218 -14.36 20.24 -12.56
N LYS A 219 -15.09 20.31 -13.68
CA LYS A 219 -15.96 21.45 -14.03
C LYS A 219 -17.15 21.55 -13.06
N LEU A 220 -17.75 20.40 -12.71
CA LEU A 220 -18.92 20.34 -11.82
C LEU A 220 -18.61 20.81 -10.40
N ARG A 221 -17.40 20.56 -9.88
CA ARG A 221 -17.01 21.02 -8.54
C ARG A 221 -17.04 22.54 -8.41
N LYS A 222 -16.58 23.27 -9.43
CA LYS A 222 -16.63 24.74 -9.46
C LYS A 222 -18.08 25.24 -9.39
N ILE A 223 -18.96 24.66 -10.21
CA ILE A 223 -20.38 25.04 -10.28
C ILE A 223 -21.09 24.79 -8.94
N LYS A 224 -20.89 23.61 -8.33
CA LYS A 224 -21.52 23.30 -7.03
C LYS A 224 -21.04 24.21 -5.90
N LYS A 225 -19.72 24.50 -5.83
CA LYS A 225 -19.19 25.44 -4.83
C LYS A 225 -19.81 26.83 -4.98
N LEU A 226 -19.98 27.32 -6.22
CA LEU A 226 -20.63 28.60 -6.49
C LEU A 226 -22.10 28.63 -6.08
N LYS A 227 -22.87 27.57 -6.34
CA LYS A 227 -24.30 27.49 -5.95
C LYS A 227 -24.48 27.50 -4.43
N ASN A 228 -23.62 26.81 -3.67
CA ASN A 228 -23.69 26.83 -2.20
C ASN A 228 -23.29 28.20 -1.62
N ASN A 229 -22.28 28.89 -2.19
CA ASN A 229 -21.92 30.24 -1.73
C ASN A 229 -23.01 31.29 -2.03
N LYS A 230 -23.81 31.13 -3.08
CA LYS A 230 -24.96 32.00 -3.36
C LYS A 230 -26.12 31.82 -2.37
N SER A 231 -26.16 30.72 -1.60
CA SER A 231 -27.19 30.52 -0.57
C SER A 231 -26.95 31.34 0.71
N PHE A 232 -25.75 31.89 0.90
CA PHE A 232 -25.41 32.81 1.99
C PHE A 232 -25.88 34.25 1.75
N TRP A 233 -26.34 34.57 0.53
CA TRP A 233 -26.96 35.86 0.18
C TRP A 233 -28.46 35.67 -0.03
N LYS A 234 -29.15 35.17 0.98
CA LYS A 234 -30.60 35.35 1.10
C LYS A 234 -30.82 36.31 2.25
N TRP A 235 -31.29 37.50 1.87
CA TRP A 235 -31.70 38.62 2.70
C TRP A 235 -32.68 38.21 3.80
#